data_AF-A0A5K0VLQ8-F1
#
_entry.id   AF-A0A5K0VLQ8-F1
#
_cell.length_a   1.000
_cell.length_b   1.000
_cell.length_c   1.000
_cell.angle_alpha   90.00
_cell.angle_beta   90.00
_cell.angle_gamma   90.00
#
_symmetry.space_group_name_H-M   'P 1'
#
loop_
_entity.id
_entity.type
_entity.pdbx_description
1 polymer ?
#
loop_
_entity_poly.entity_id
_entity_poly.type
_entity_poly.pdbx_seq_one_letter_code
_entity_poly.pdbx_strand_id
1 'polypeptide(L)' 'WLRQNAAMFLMDDIYRNPGPLQYEGPGADVRTVTLAVEDQDYMGRIKKLQEYLEK' A
#
# COMPACT_ATOMS: atom_id res chain seq x y z
N TRP A 1 -5.09 -6.59 -0.78
CA TRP A 1 -4.33 -6.23 -2.00
C TRP A 1 -3.76 -7.44 -2.76
N LEU A 2 -2.75 -8.18 -2.28
CA LEU A 2 -2.11 -9.27 -3.05
C LEU A 2 -3.09 -10.33 -3.57
N ARG A 3 -3.97 -10.86 -2.70
CA ARG A 3 -4.99 -11.85 -3.08
C ARG A 3 -5.95 -11.35 -4.17
N GLN A 4 -6.31 -10.06 -4.13
CA GLN A 4 -7.20 -9.44 -5.11
C GLN A 4 -6.54 -9.32 -6.50
N ASN A 5 -5.21 -9.29 -6.56
CA ASN A 5 -4.43 -9.12 -7.78
C ASN A 5 -3.76 -10.42 -8.26
N ALA A 6 -3.96 -11.54 -7.55
CA ALA A 6 -3.25 -12.79 -7.81
C ALA A 6 -3.50 -13.36 -9.21
N ALA A 7 -4.73 -13.27 -9.72
CA ALA A 7 -5.06 -13.75 -11.06
C ALA A 7 -4.35 -12.93 -12.15
N MET A 8 -4.27 -11.61 -11.97
CA MET A 8 -3.56 -10.70 -12.87
C MET A 8 -2.05 -11.00 -12.89
N PHE A 9 -1.43 -11.21 -11.72
CA PHE A 9 -0.01 -11.60 -11.63
C PHE A 9 0.31 -12.95 -12.28
N LEU A 10 -0.67 -13.85 -12.37
CA LEU A 10 -0.47 -15.17 -12.98
C LEU A 10 -0.56 -15.12 -14.51
N MET A 11 -1.44 -14.26 -15.05
CA MET A 11 -1.81 -14.30 -16.46
C MET A 11 -1.13 -13.21 -17.30
N ASP A 12 -0.72 -12.09 -16.69
CA ASP A 12 -0.24 -10.92 -17.39
C ASP A 12 1.26 -10.67 -17.18
N ASP A 13 1.93 -10.12 -18.20
CA ASP A 13 3.34 -9.73 -18.14
C ASP A 13 3.51 -8.39 -17.39
N ILE A 14 3.43 -8.44 -16.06
CA ILE A 14 3.46 -7.26 -15.17
C ILE A 14 4.64 -7.24 -14.18
N TYR A 15 5.77 -7.80 -14.59
CA TYR A 15 7.01 -7.77 -13.82
C TYR A 15 7.48 -6.34 -13.55
N ARG A 16 7.96 -6.09 -12.32
CA ARG A 16 8.59 -4.83 -11.92
C ARG A 16 10.05 -5.09 -11.58
N ASN A 17 10.93 -4.20 -12.02
CA ASN A 17 12.34 -4.20 -11.68
C ASN A 17 12.66 -2.93 -10.86
N PRO A 18 12.43 -2.93 -9.53
CA PRO A 18 12.73 -1.78 -8.71
C PRO A 18 14.23 -1.45 -8.75
N GLY A 19 14.55 -0.16 -8.70
CA GLY A 19 15.93 0.30 -8.61
C GLY A 19 16.57 0.01 -7.25
N PRO A 20 17.87 0.34 -7.09
CA PRO A 20 18.55 0.26 -5.80
C PRO A 20 17.90 1.13 -4.71
N LEU A 21 18.19 0.82 -3.44
CA LEU A 21 17.82 1.69 -2.33
C LEU A 21 18.43 3.08 -2.51
N GLN A 22 17.60 4.11 -2.37
CA GLN A 22 18.01 5.50 -2.47
C GLN A 22 18.00 6.16 -1.10
N TYR A 23 19.02 6.98 -0.83
CA TYR A 23 19.13 7.76 0.40
C TYR A 23 18.81 9.24 0.19
N GLU A 24 18.83 9.71 -1.06
CA GLU A 24 18.52 11.09 -1.45
C GLU A 24 17.73 11.10 -2.76
N GLY A 25 16.97 12.18 -3.00
CA GLY A 25 16.21 12.36 -4.24
C GLY A 25 14.91 11.53 -4.33
N PRO A 26 14.33 11.42 -5.54
CA PRO A 26 13.03 10.80 -5.75
C PRO A 26 13.04 9.28 -5.51
N GLY A 27 12.75 8.87 -4.28
CA GLY A 27 12.78 7.46 -3.89
C GLY A 27 13.18 7.24 -2.44
N ALA A 28 13.80 8.24 -1.81
CA ALA A 28 14.31 8.15 -0.45
C ALA A 28 13.22 7.89 0.61
N ASP A 29 12.03 8.46 0.42
CA ASP A 29 10.91 8.34 1.38
C ASP A 29 9.89 7.25 1.03
N VAL A 30 10.21 6.38 0.06
CA VAL A 30 9.29 5.34 -0.40
C VAL A 30 9.20 4.23 0.65
N ARG A 31 7.98 3.83 0.99
CA ARG A 31 7.69 2.80 2.01
C ARG A 31 7.35 1.46 1.35
N THR A 32 7.45 0.38 2.12
CA THR A 32 7.01 -0.94 1.66
C THR A 32 5.51 -0.94 1.39
N VAL A 33 5.06 -1.73 0.40
CA VAL A 33 3.64 -1.85 0.05
C VAL A 33 2.81 -2.32 1.25
N THR A 34 3.35 -3.19 2.10
CA THR A 34 2.68 -3.66 3.31
C THR A 34 2.30 -2.49 4.22
N LEU A 35 3.27 -1.63 4.56
CA LEU A 35 3.02 -0.47 5.42
C LEU A 35 2.06 0.53 4.76
N ALA A 36 2.21 0.78 3.46
CA ALA A 36 1.37 1.74 2.74
C ALA A 36 -0.11 1.30 2.66
N VAL A 37 -0.38 0.00 2.49
CA VAL A 37 -1.75 -0.54 2.47
C VAL A 37 -2.35 -0.58 3.88
N GLU A 38 -1.54 -0.90 4.89
CA GLU A 38 -1.98 -0.90 6.30
C GLU A 38 -2.35 0.50 6.80
N ASP A 39 -1.54 1.52 6.49
CA ASP A 39 -1.84 2.91 6.85
C ASP A 39 -3.22 3.35 6.30
N GLN A 40 -3.55 2.95 5.06
CA GLN A 40 -4.85 3.24 4.45
C GLN A 40 -6.00 2.50 5.15
N ASP A 41 -5.81 1.23 5.49
CA ASP A 41 -6.83 0.43 6.18
C ASP A 41 -7.04 0.89 7.63
N TYR A 42 -5.97 1.25 8.35
CA TYR A 42 -6.03 1.71 9.74
C TYR A 42 -6.73 3.06 9.85
N MET A 43 -6.32 4.04 9.03
CA MET A 43 -6.95 5.36 9.03
C MET A 43 -8.43 5.28 8.64
N GLY A 44 -8.80 4.37 7.74
CA GLY A 44 -10.21 4.08 7.42
C GLY A 44 -11.00 3.58 8.64
N ARG A 45 -10.41 2.70 9.45
CA ARG A 45 -11.05 2.20 10.69
C ARG A 45 -11.17 3.28 11.75
N ILE A 46 -10.15 4.13 11.92
CA ILE A 46 -10.18 5.27 12.85
C ILE A 46 -11.31 6.23 12.48
N LYS A 47 -11.46 6.59 11.20
CA LYS A 47 -12.55 7.45 10.73
C LYS A 47 -13.92 6.83 11.04
N LYS A 48 -14.09 5.54 10.77
CA LYS A 48 -15.33 4.82 11.09
C LYS A 48 -15.63 4.83 12.60
N LEU A 49 -14.60 4.73 13.45
CA LEU A 49 -14.76 4.84 14.90
C LEU A 49 -15.19 6.26 15.31
N GLN A 50 -14.63 7.30 14.69
CA GLN A 50 -15.04 8.69 14.93
C GLN A 50 -16.52 8.90 14.57
N GLU A 51 -16.97 8.38 13.42
CA GLU A 51 -18.39 8.44 13.01
C GLU A 51 -19.35 7.79 14.01
N TYR A 52 -18.93 6.74 14.72
CA TYR A 52 -19.75 6.11 15.77
C TYR A 52 -19.79 6.92 17.06
N LEU A 53 -18.71 7.65 17.38
CA LEU A 53 -18.60 8.47 18.60
C LEU A 53 -19.28 9.84 18.45
N GLU A 54 -19.44 10.32 17.21
CA GLU A 54 -20.16 11.56 16.88
C GLU A 54 -21.68 11.38 16.78
N LYS A 55 -22.20 10.17 17.02
CA LYS A 55 -23.64 9.88 17.18
C LYS A 55 -24.07 9.90 18.64
#